data_AF-A0A842MYP6-F1
#
_entry.id   AF-A0A842MYP6-F1
#
_cell.length_a   1.000
_cell.length_b   1.000
_cell.length_c   1.000
_cell.angle_alpha   90.00
_cell.angle_beta   90.00
_cell.angle_gamma   90.00
#
_symmetry.space_group_name_H-M   'P 1'
#
loop_
_entity.id
_entity.type
_entity.pdbx_description
1 polymer ?
#
loop_
_entity_poly.entity_id
_entity_poly.type
_entity_poly.pdbx_seq_one_letter_code
_entity_poly.pdbx_strand_id
1 'polypeptide(L)'
;MNSITDVEGVGVGHSTLIRGDDIRTGVTAIVPHQGNPYEKNVTAAVDLFNAYGKATGLPQVMLEGAIETPILLTETLNTWRVADSVLDYFEERYGGAPRSLNVVVGETNGSYLTRNFGRHIGKEQVFEAIDGARSREGRGATPEGNMGCGTP
;
A
#
# COMPACT_ATOMS: atom_id res chain seq x y z
N MET A 1 5.36 -19.70 7.21
CA MET A 1 4.36 -19.67 6.13
C MET A 1 4.99 -19.38 4.77
N ASN A 2 6.32 -19.18 4.71
CA ASN A 2 7.05 -18.76 3.52
C ASN A 2 6.48 -17.46 2.94
N SER A 3 6.20 -16.51 3.84
CA SER A 3 5.53 -15.24 3.55
C SER A 3 6.23 -14.13 4.31
N ILE A 4 6.12 -12.89 3.82
CA ILE A 4 6.66 -11.70 4.52
C ILE A 4 6.10 -11.56 5.95
N THR A 5 4.89 -12.08 6.19
CA THR A 5 4.22 -12.14 7.49
C THR A 5 4.86 -13.11 8.48
N ASP A 6 5.86 -13.91 8.07
CA ASP A 6 6.70 -14.66 9.01
C ASP A 6 7.57 -13.73 9.87
N VAL A 7 7.75 -12.46 9.47
CA VAL A 7 8.33 -11.41 10.31
C VAL A 7 7.28 -10.94 11.32
N GLU A 8 7.58 -11.09 12.61
CA GLU A 8 6.64 -10.77 13.68
C GLU A 8 6.13 -9.32 13.60
N GLY A 9 4.81 -9.16 13.67
CA GLY A 9 4.13 -7.87 13.64
C GLY A 9 3.81 -7.39 12.22
N VAL A 10 4.50 -7.86 11.19
CA VAL A 10 4.19 -7.52 9.79
C VAL A 10 2.84 -8.11 9.40
N GLY A 11 2.06 -7.34 8.65
CA GLY A 11 0.79 -7.78 8.10
C GLY A 11 0.61 -7.33 6.65
N VAL A 12 -0.12 -8.14 5.89
CA VAL A 12 -0.46 -7.87 4.48
C VAL A 12 -1.97 -7.95 4.29
N GLY A 13 -2.52 -6.98 3.57
CA GLY A 13 -3.94 -6.92 3.24
C GLY A 13 -4.15 -6.48 1.80
N HIS A 14 -5.25 -6.94 1.22
CA HIS A 14 -5.58 -6.68 -0.18
C HIS A 14 -7.00 -6.13 -0.29
N SER A 15 -7.20 -5.22 -1.24
CA SER A 15 -8.51 -4.91 -1.80
C SER A 15 -8.45 -5.15 -3.30
N THR A 16 -9.24 -6.11 -3.77
CA THR A 16 -9.26 -6.59 -5.16
C THR A 16 -10.53 -6.08 -5.85
N LEU A 17 -10.37 -5.38 -6.97
CA LEU A 17 -11.48 -4.85 -7.75
C LEU A 17 -11.52 -5.49 -9.14
N ILE A 18 -12.50 -6.39 -9.33
CA ILE A 18 -12.83 -7.02 -10.61
C ILE A 18 -14.28 -6.67 -10.95
N ARG A 19 -14.49 -5.81 -11.96
CA ARG A 19 -15.84 -5.39 -12.40
C ARG A 19 -15.95 -5.27 -13.91
N GLY A 20 -17.09 -5.67 -14.48
CA GLY A 20 -17.30 -5.65 -15.93
C GLY A 20 -16.22 -6.45 -16.67
N ASP A 21 -15.81 -5.99 -17.85
CA ASP A 21 -14.79 -6.65 -18.68
C ASP A 21 -13.42 -5.94 -18.64
N ASP A 22 -13.33 -4.75 -18.04
CA ASP A 22 -12.18 -3.83 -18.20
C ASP A 22 -11.66 -3.20 -16.89
N ILE A 23 -12.17 -3.63 -15.72
CA ILE A 23 -11.67 -3.18 -14.41
C ILE A 23 -11.05 -4.37 -13.70
N ARG A 24 -9.71 -4.48 -13.75
CA ARG A 24 -8.86 -5.47 -13.05
C ARG A 24 -7.78 -4.69 -12.31
N THR A 25 -8.04 -4.31 -11.06
CA THR A 25 -7.12 -3.45 -10.30
C THR A 25 -7.30 -3.70 -8.81
N GLY A 26 -6.48 -3.06 -7.99
CA GLY A 26 -6.59 -3.15 -6.55
C GLY A 26 -5.50 -2.38 -5.85
N VAL A 27 -5.44 -2.58 -4.54
CA VAL A 27 -4.38 -2.07 -3.68
C VAL A 27 -3.97 -3.16 -2.71
N THR A 28 -2.68 -3.21 -2.40
CA THR A 28 -2.13 -4.07 -1.35
C THR A 28 -1.46 -3.19 -0.34
N ALA A 29 -1.76 -3.42 0.94
CA ALA A 29 -1.13 -2.74 2.05
C ALA A 29 -0.21 -3.70 2.78
N ILE A 30 0.97 -3.20 3.13
CA ILE A 30 1.93 -3.87 3.99
C ILE A 30 2.13 -2.97 5.20
N VAL A 31 1.70 -3.43 6.38
CA VAL A 31 1.97 -2.73 7.64
C VAL A 31 3.25 -3.29 8.26
N PRO A 32 4.22 -2.43 8.63
CA PRO A 32 5.48 -2.91 9.20
C PRO A 32 5.30 -3.42 10.64
N HIS A 33 4.25 -2.97 11.34
CA HIS A 33 3.74 -3.50 12.60
C HIS A 33 2.26 -3.12 12.78
N GLN A 34 1.61 -3.65 13.82
CA GLN A 34 0.16 -3.49 14.04
C GLN A 34 -0.27 -2.14 14.69
N GLY A 35 0.73 -1.35 15.09
CA GLY A 35 0.56 -0.04 15.73
C GLY A 35 0.51 1.09 14.71
N ASN A 36 0.64 2.33 15.19
CA ASN A 36 0.81 3.51 14.34
C ASN A 36 2.28 3.64 13.90
N PRO A 37 2.60 3.48 12.60
CA PRO A 37 3.98 3.54 12.12
C PRO A 37 4.61 4.93 12.19
N TYR A 38 3.81 6.00 12.35
CA TYR A 38 4.34 7.34 12.58
C TYR A 38 4.81 7.57 14.03
N GLU A 39 4.23 6.86 14.99
CA GLU A 39 4.69 6.91 16.39
C GLU A 39 5.89 5.99 16.63
N LYS A 40 6.02 4.94 15.81
CA LYS A 40 7.04 3.89 15.94
C LYS A 40 7.63 3.59 14.57
N ASN A 41 8.38 4.53 14.03
CA ASN A 41 9.02 4.40 12.73
C ASN A 41 9.86 3.12 12.63
N VAL A 42 9.94 2.57 11.41
CA VAL A 42 10.71 1.37 11.13
C VAL A 42 11.87 1.73 10.21
N THR A 43 13.08 1.29 10.59
CA THR A 43 14.29 1.49 9.77
C THR A 43 14.10 0.85 8.39
N ALA A 44 14.41 1.62 7.35
CA ALA A 44 14.19 1.22 5.97
C ALA A 44 15.26 1.80 5.06
N ALA A 45 15.38 1.22 3.86
CA ALA A 45 16.23 1.69 2.79
C ALA A 45 15.54 1.46 1.45
N VAL A 46 15.94 2.21 0.43
CA VAL A 46 15.46 2.08 -0.94
C VAL A 46 16.66 1.97 -1.87
N ASP A 47 16.60 1.03 -2.80
CA ASP A 47 17.53 0.92 -3.91
C ASP A 47 16.76 1.04 -5.24
N LEU A 48 17.28 1.84 -6.16
CA LEU A 48 16.63 2.14 -7.44
C LEU A 48 17.41 1.50 -8.58
N PHE A 49 16.93 0.33 -9.02
CA PHE A 49 17.53 -0.35 -10.19
C PHE A 49 17.21 0.37 -11.51
N ASN A 50 15.92 0.60 -11.78
CA ASN A 50 15.44 1.41 -12.91
C ASN A 50 14.19 2.18 -12.49
N ALA A 51 14.30 3.52 -12.47
CA ALA A 51 13.29 4.41 -11.91
C ALA A 51 12.23 4.86 -12.93
N TYR A 52 11.83 4.03 -13.88
CA TYR A 52 10.70 4.33 -14.80
C TYR A 52 9.31 4.22 -14.13
N GLY A 53 9.24 4.39 -12.81
CA GLY A 53 8.04 4.30 -11.98
C GLY A 53 7.54 5.66 -11.48
N LYS A 54 6.37 5.68 -10.85
CA LYS A 54 5.66 6.86 -10.30
C LYS A 54 5.46 6.71 -8.79
N ALA A 55 6.38 6.01 -8.13
CA ALA A 55 6.34 5.77 -6.68
C ALA A 55 6.46 7.07 -5.88
N THR A 56 5.90 7.08 -4.67
CA THR A 56 5.97 8.23 -3.74
C THR A 56 6.77 7.89 -2.49
N GLY A 57 7.23 8.94 -1.80
CA GLY A 57 7.85 8.86 -0.48
C GLY A 57 9.30 8.34 -0.42
N LEU A 58 9.83 7.83 -1.54
CA LEU A 58 11.18 7.27 -1.59
C LEU A 58 12.30 8.24 -1.17
N PRO A 59 12.32 9.53 -1.59
CA PRO A 59 13.43 10.43 -1.25
C PRO A 59 13.65 10.61 0.25
N GLN A 60 12.58 10.71 1.05
CA GLN A 60 12.70 10.84 2.49
C GLN A 60 13.13 9.51 3.14
N VAL A 61 12.67 8.36 2.65
CA VAL A 61 13.19 7.06 3.12
C VAL A 61 14.69 6.93 2.85
N MET A 62 15.16 7.35 1.67
CA MET A 62 16.59 7.34 1.34
C MET A 62 17.43 8.28 2.21
N LEU A 63 16.85 9.41 2.62
CA LEU A 63 17.55 10.42 3.43
C LEU A 63 17.53 10.10 4.93
N GLU A 64 16.36 9.76 5.46
CA GLU A 64 16.13 9.58 6.90
C GLU A 64 16.25 8.11 7.34
N GLY A 65 16.20 7.16 6.40
CA GLY A 65 16.36 5.74 6.67
C GLY A 65 15.19 5.13 7.43
N ALA A 66 13.99 5.68 7.27
CA ALA A 66 12.81 5.24 7.99
C ALA A 66 11.53 5.30 7.15
N ILE A 67 10.60 4.38 7.42
CA ILE A 67 9.20 4.47 7.01
C ILE A 67 8.34 4.85 8.21
N GLU A 68 7.39 5.76 7.97
CA GLU A 68 6.45 6.29 8.97
C GLU A 68 4.97 6.04 8.60
N THR A 69 4.75 5.29 7.51
CA THR A 69 3.43 4.92 6.98
C THR A 69 3.42 3.43 6.63
N PRO A 70 2.24 2.80 6.49
CA PRO A 70 2.13 1.55 5.75
C PRO A 70 2.69 1.71 4.33
N ILE A 71 3.22 0.64 3.75
CA ILE A 71 3.62 0.62 2.34
C ILE A 71 2.40 0.18 1.53
N LEU A 72 2.02 0.97 0.52
CA LEU A 72 0.91 0.67 -0.36
C LEU A 72 1.43 0.32 -1.76
N LEU A 73 0.82 -0.66 -2.40
CA LEU A 73 1.11 -1.06 -3.77
C LEU A 73 -0.17 -0.95 -4.61
N THR A 74 -0.09 -0.41 -5.82
CA THR A 74 -1.25 -0.26 -6.72
C THR A 74 -0.84 -0.12 -8.20
N GLU A 75 -1.80 0.20 -9.05
CA GLU A 75 -1.62 0.55 -10.46
C GLU A 75 -1.08 1.98 -10.66
N THR A 76 -0.22 2.20 -11.67
CA THR A 76 0.52 3.46 -11.91
C THR A 76 -0.27 4.76 -11.72
N LEU A 77 -1.49 4.83 -12.25
CA LEU A 77 -2.28 6.07 -12.23
C LEU A 77 -3.17 6.22 -10.99
N ASN A 78 -3.21 5.20 -10.12
CA ASN A 78 -3.87 5.26 -8.81
C ASN A 78 -2.91 5.72 -7.70
N THR A 79 -1.60 5.74 -7.91
CA THR A 79 -0.57 6.08 -6.91
C THR A 79 -0.95 7.30 -6.06
N TRP A 80 -1.30 8.42 -6.70
CA TRP A 80 -1.64 9.65 -5.98
C TRP A 80 -2.97 9.57 -5.24
N ARG A 81 -3.96 8.82 -5.75
CA ARG A 81 -5.24 8.61 -5.05
C ARG A 81 -5.06 7.73 -3.82
N VAL A 82 -4.19 6.72 -3.94
CA VAL A 82 -3.82 5.87 -2.82
C VAL A 82 -3.08 6.69 -1.76
N ALA A 83 -2.09 7.49 -2.16
CA ALA A 83 -1.36 8.35 -1.25
C ALA A 83 -2.28 9.34 -0.50
N ASP A 84 -3.20 10.00 -1.23
CA ASP A 84 -4.22 10.89 -0.68
C ASP A 84 -5.11 10.17 0.36
N SER A 85 -5.58 8.96 0.03
CA SER A 85 -6.43 8.15 0.91
C SER A 85 -5.72 7.66 2.18
N VAL A 86 -4.38 7.56 2.18
CA VAL A 86 -3.61 7.22 3.40
C VAL A 86 -3.65 8.37 4.40
N LEU A 87 -3.69 9.64 3.93
CA LEU A 87 -3.83 10.80 4.82
C LEU A 87 -5.13 10.70 5.62
N ASP A 88 -6.23 10.38 4.93
CA ASP A 88 -7.53 10.12 5.57
C ASP A 88 -7.45 8.96 6.56
N TYR A 89 -6.71 7.89 6.24
CA TYR A 89 -6.58 6.75 7.15
C TYR A 89 -5.88 7.14 8.46
N PHE A 90 -4.86 8.00 8.39
CA PHE A 90 -4.18 8.48 9.60
C PHE A 90 -5.11 9.29 10.51
N GLU A 91 -5.86 10.21 9.93
CA GLU A 91 -6.83 11.01 10.67
C GLU A 91 -7.93 10.12 11.30
N GLU A 92 -8.49 9.17 10.55
CA GLU A 92 -9.67 8.42 10.98
C GLU A 92 -9.37 7.16 11.80
N ARG A 93 -8.23 6.50 11.57
CA ARG A 93 -7.92 5.16 12.14
C ARG A 93 -6.70 5.12 13.04
N TYR A 94 -5.74 6.04 12.85
CA TYR A 94 -4.56 6.15 13.71
C TYR A 94 -4.68 7.22 14.80
N GLY A 95 -5.81 7.93 14.86
CA GLY A 95 -6.15 8.81 15.98
C GLY A 95 -5.55 10.21 15.89
N GLY A 96 -5.23 10.67 14.68
CA GLY A 96 -4.87 12.06 14.39
C GLY A 96 -3.82 12.22 13.28
N ALA A 97 -3.89 13.34 12.57
CA ALA A 97 -2.94 13.69 11.53
C ALA A 97 -1.62 14.26 12.09
N PRO A 98 -0.47 13.70 11.69
CA PRO A 98 0.83 14.38 11.79
C PRO A 98 0.87 15.75 11.12
N ARG A 99 1.91 16.53 11.41
CA ARG A 99 2.15 17.82 10.73
C ARG A 99 2.32 17.64 9.21
N SER A 100 2.95 16.54 8.81
CA SER A 100 3.11 16.09 7.43
C SER A 100 3.32 14.58 7.45
N LEU A 101 3.05 13.92 6.33
CA LEU A 101 3.24 12.48 6.16
C LEU A 101 4.00 12.17 4.89
N ASN A 102 5.01 11.31 5.01
CA ASN A 102 5.71 10.71 3.90
C ASN A 102 5.09 9.36 3.53
N VAL A 103 4.09 9.40 2.66
CA VAL A 103 3.37 8.19 2.23
C VAL A 103 4.17 7.43 1.17
N VAL A 104 4.47 6.16 1.45
CA VAL A 104 5.17 5.27 0.52
C VAL A 104 4.16 4.48 -0.31
N VAL A 105 4.11 4.78 -1.61
CA VAL A 105 3.32 4.03 -2.58
C VAL A 105 4.22 3.52 -3.70
N GLY A 106 4.25 2.20 -3.89
CA GLY A 106 4.85 1.53 -5.04
C GLY A 106 3.79 1.21 -6.11
N GLU A 107 4.21 1.02 -7.36
CA GLU A 107 3.27 0.77 -8.44
C GLU A 107 3.84 -0.07 -9.58
N THR A 108 2.93 -0.71 -10.31
CA THR A 108 3.18 -1.31 -11.63
C THR A 108 2.09 -0.90 -12.62
N ASN A 109 2.34 -1.10 -13.92
CA ASN A 109 1.39 -0.75 -14.96
C ASN A 109 0.68 -2.01 -15.50
N GLY A 110 -0.56 -2.21 -15.09
CA GLY A 110 -1.49 -3.25 -15.54
C GLY A 110 -2.42 -2.82 -16.69
N SER A 111 -2.07 -1.75 -17.41
CA SER A 111 -2.88 -1.17 -18.51
C SER A 111 -3.26 -2.14 -19.63
N TYR A 112 -2.65 -3.32 -19.68
CA TYR A 112 -3.02 -4.40 -20.59
C TYR A 112 -4.39 -5.00 -20.27
N LEU A 113 -4.76 -5.10 -18.98
CA LEU A 113 -5.99 -5.74 -18.50
C LEU A 113 -6.98 -4.78 -17.86
N THR A 114 -6.56 -3.55 -17.57
CA THR A 114 -7.40 -2.53 -16.95
C THR A 114 -7.17 -1.17 -17.58
N ARG A 115 -8.20 -0.34 -17.66
CA ARG A 115 -8.04 1.03 -18.16
C ARG A 115 -7.49 1.93 -17.05
N ASN A 116 -6.17 2.13 -16.98
CA ASN A 116 -5.52 2.90 -15.89
C ASN A 116 -6.10 4.32 -15.70
N PHE A 117 -6.51 4.99 -16.77
CA PHE A 117 -7.14 6.32 -16.68
C PHE A 117 -8.52 6.32 -16.01
N GLY A 118 -9.18 5.17 -15.88
CA GLY A 118 -10.41 5.01 -15.10
C GLY A 118 -10.19 5.22 -13.59
N ARG A 119 -8.96 5.02 -13.11
CA ARG A 119 -8.51 5.30 -11.73
C ARG A 119 -9.52 4.84 -10.67
N HIS A 120 -9.89 3.56 -10.69
CA HIS A 120 -11.01 3.05 -9.90
C HIS A 120 -10.72 2.84 -8.41
N ILE A 121 -9.48 3.10 -7.95
CA ILE A 121 -9.11 2.96 -6.55
C ILE A 121 -9.34 4.28 -5.81
N GLY A 122 -9.88 4.19 -4.59
CA GLY A 122 -10.02 5.31 -3.67
C GLY A 122 -10.02 4.87 -2.21
N LYS A 123 -10.53 5.74 -1.35
CA LYS A 123 -10.55 5.59 0.11
C LYS A 123 -11.01 4.23 0.59
N GLU A 124 -12.13 3.74 0.09
CA GLU A 124 -12.71 2.46 0.49
C GLU A 124 -11.72 1.30 0.33
N GLN A 125 -11.11 1.17 -0.86
CA GLN A 125 -10.17 0.08 -1.15
C GLN A 125 -8.87 0.21 -0.33
N VAL A 126 -8.40 1.43 -0.11
CA VAL A 126 -7.21 1.69 0.72
C VAL A 126 -7.47 1.34 2.18
N PHE A 127 -8.62 1.74 2.72
CA PHE A 127 -9.02 1.41 4.08
C PHE A 127 -9.18 -0.09 4.24
N GLU A 128 -9.86 -0.76 3.30
CA GLU A 128 -10.02 -2.21 3.29
C GLU A 128 -8.66 -2.92 3.32
N ALA A 129 -7.71 -2.51 2.47
CA ALA A 129 -6.39 -3.13 2.43
C ALA A 129 -5.60 -2.92 3.73
N ILE A 130 -5.59 -1.71 4.29
CA ILE A 130 -4.85 -1.43 5.55
C ILE A 130 -5.53 -2.11 6.75
N ASP A 131 -6.86 -2.06 6.85
CA ASP A 131 -7.62 -2.72 7.92
C ASP A 131 -7.43 -4.26 7.83
N GLY A 132 -7.40 -4.82 6.62
CA GLY A 132 -7.06 -6.22 6.38
C GLY A 132 -5.64 -6.58 6.80
N ALA A 133 -4.65 -5.73 6.49
CA ALA A 133 -3.27 -5.94 6.90
C ALA A 133 -3.09 -5.91 8.43
N ARG A 134 -3.93 -5.15 9.13
CA ARG A 134 -3.95 -5.03 10.59
C ARG A 134 -4.80 -6.09 11.28
N SER A 135 -5.46 -6.97 10.52
CA SER A 135 -6.33 -8.00 11.07
C SER A 135 -5.51 -9.20 11.60
N ARG A 136 -6.20 -10.21 12.13
CA ARG A 136 -5.56 -11.47 12.50
C ARG A 136 -5.14 -12.25 11.26
N GLU A 137 -5.98 -12.24 10.23
CA GLU A 137 -5.79 -12.90 8.95
C GLU A 137 -4.62 -12.29 8.18
N GLY A 138 -4.46 -10.95 8.22
CA GLY A 138 -3.35 -10.27 7.56
C GLY A 138 -1.96 -10.63 8.11
N ARG A 139 -1.88 -11.26 9.28
CA ARG A 139 -0.64 -11.80 9.88
C ARG A 139 -0.45 -13.29 9.60
N GLY A 140 -1.35 -13.90 8.84
CA GLY A 140 -1.31 -15.30 8.43
C GLY A 140 -0.62 -15.49 7.08
N ALA A 141 -0.96 -16.59 6.40
CA ALA A 141 -0.47 -16.83 5.04
C ALA A 141 -1.04 -15.79 4.09
N THR A 142 -0.18 -15.16 3.28
CA THR A 142 -0.57 -14.11 2.34
C THR A 142 -1.15 -14.74 1.07
N PRO A 143 -2.37 -14.39 0.65
CA PRO A 143 -2.88 -14.78 -0.67
C PRO A 143 -2.02 -14.22 -1.81
N GLU A 144 -1.78 -15.01 -2.84
CA GLU A 144 -0.89 -14.66 -3.97
C GLU A 144 -1.62 -14.65 -5.32
N GLY A 145 -0.97 -14.12 -6.36
CA GLY A 145 -1.50 -14.07 -7.71
C GLY A 145 -2.40 -12.86 -7.95
N ASN A 146 -3.58 -13.09 -8.54
CA ASN A 146 -4.47 -12.06 -9.06
C ASN A 146 -5.28 -11.36 -7.95
N MET A 147 -4.58 -10.72 -7.02
CA MET A 147 -5.15 -10.12 -5.81
C MET A 147 -4.51 -8.75 -5.55
N GLY A 148 -5.28 -7.84 -4.96
CA GLY A 148 -4.80 -6.51 -4.59
C GLY A 148 -4.13 -5.79 -5.77
N CYS A 149 -2.91 -5.32 -5.59
CA CYS A 149 -2.18 -4.62 -6.65
C CYS A 149 -1.83 -5.50 -7.86
N GLY A 150 -1.73 -6.82 -7.66
CA GLY A 150 -1.43 -7.79 -8.72
C GLY A 150 -2.66 -8.37 -9.40
N THR A 151 -3.84 -7.75 -9.24
CA THR A 151 -5.10 -8.21 -9.85
C THR A 151 -5.05 -8.33 -11.38
N PRO A 152 -4.56 -7.33 -12.13
CA PRO A 152 -4.30 -7.51 -13.56
C PRO A 152 -3.08 -8.43 -13.76
#